data_AF-G4ZYK4-F1
#
_entry.id   AF-G4ZYK4-F1
#
_cell.length_a   1.000
_cell.length_b   1.000
_cell.length_c   1.000
_cell.angle_alpha   90.00
_cell.angle_beta   90.00
_cell.angle_gamma   90.00
#
_symmetry.space_group_name_H-M   'P 1'
#
loop_
_entity.id
_entity.type
_entity.pdbx_description
1 polymer ?
#
loop_
_entity_poly.entity_id
_entity_poly.type
_entity_poly.pdbx_seq_one_letter_code
_entity_poly.pdbx_strand_id
1 'polypeptide(L)'
;MLQRQQFLSTADFCDRKRSVATNGDMVSMHFEITPLHEARSVKAIFDALQTFVYNIEISISEAVGDITVRENDDAKPDSPVAQHRLHTLIQNVVQIEANNVAFAAYDPAGQGGRELGLSVCDAVDEDDLFPYRLLERMRQDMTMIIQLESSEDESGMPFVALTRWWCLRIRKSGIYVPPFAVERII
;
A
#
# COMPACT_ATOMS: atom_id res chain seq x y z
N MET A 1 7.49 -27.27 -15.44
CA MET A 1 7.72 -27.47 -14.00
C MET A 1 7.61 -26.10 -13.34
N LEU A 2 6.44 -25.77 -12.79
CA LEU A 2 6.23 -24.52 -12.04
C LEU A 2 6.68 -24.77 -10.60
N GLN A 3 7.79 -24.17 -10.24
CA GLN A 3 8.34 -24.22 -8.89
C GLN A 3 7.43 -23.37 -8.00
N ARG A 4 6.59 -24.04 -7.21
CA ARG A 4 5.77 -23.42 -6.16
C ARG A 4 6.74 -22.95 -5.07
N GLN A 5 7.11 -21.66 -5.10
CA GLN A 5 7.77 -21.01 -3.98
C GLN A 5 6.88 -21.20 -2.76
N GLN A 6 7.41 -21.89 -1.75
CA GLN A 6 6.75 -22.09 -0.47
C GLN A 6 6.73 -20.75 0.25
N PHE A 7 5.64 -19.99 0.09
CA PHE A 7 5.34 -18.89 0.99
C PHE A 7 5.12 -19.48 2.38
N LEU A 8 5.97 -19.10 3.35
CA LEU A 8 5.65 -19.23 4.77
C LEU A 8 4.25 -18.65 4.98
N SER A 9 3.36 -19.43 5.59
CA SER A 9 1.97 -19.01 5.83
C SER A 9 1.95 -17.81 6.77
N THR A 10 1.83 -16.59 6.24
CA THR A 10 1.65 -15.37 7.05
C THR A 10 0.26 -15.29 7.70
N ALA A 11 -0.59 -16.31 7.50
CA ALA A 11 -1.95 -16.36 8.02
C ALA A 11 -2.01 -16.25 9.55
N ASP A 12 -1.01 -16.76 10.28
CA ASP A 12 -0.99 -16.74 11.75
C ASP A 12 -0.80 -15.32 12.32
N PHE A 13 -0.33 -14.38 11.50
CA PHE A 13 -0.12 -12.98 11.87
C PHE A 13 -0.96 -12.02 11.01
N CYS A 14 -2.02 -12.52 10.37
CA CYS A 14 -2.86 -11.73 9.47
C CYS A 14 -4.29 -11.61 10.00
N ASP A 15 -4.75 -10.37 10.23
CA ASP A 15 -6.16 -10.08 10.49
C ASP A 15 -6.75 -9.31 9.31
N ARG A 16 -7.96 -9.67 8.90
CA ARG A 16 -8.66 -9.09 7.74
C ARG A 16 -10.12 -8.90 8.04
N LYS A 17 -10.62 -7.70 7.78
CA LYS A 17 -12.02 -7.34 7.99
C LYS A 17 -12.57 -6.56 6.82
N ARG A 18 -13.71 -7.03 6.29
CA ARG A 18 -14.50 -6.31 5.28
C ARG A 18 -15.82 -5.86 5.90
N SER A 19 -16.24 -4.64 5.57
CA SER A 19 -17.49 -4.07 6.06
C SER A 19 -18.04 -3.03 5.08
N VAL A 20 -19.31 -2.68 5.24
CA VAL A 20 -19.93 -1.55 4.56
C VAL A 20 -20.23 -0.49 5.60
N ALA A 21 -19.72 0.72 5.41
CA ALA A 21 -19.95 1.85 6.30
C ALA A 21 -21.40 2.35 6.15
N THR A 22 -21.87 3.14 7.13
CA THR A 22 -23.25 3.66 7.16
C THR A 22 -23.59 4.56 5.96
N ASN A 23 -22.59 5.21 5.36
CA ASN A 23 -22.72 5.99 4.14
C ASN A 23 -22.70 5.13 2.85
N GLY A 24 -22.49 3.81 2.99
CA GLY A 24 -22.45 2.85 1.90
C GLY A 24 -21.07 2.63 1.28
N ASP A 25 -20.00 3.19 1.84
CA ASP A 25 -18.63 2.90 1.40
C ASP A 25 -18.26 1.45 1.73
N MET A 26 -17.51 0.82 0.84
CA MET A 26 -16.92 -0.48 1.11
C MET A 26 -15.57 -0.28 1.79
N VAL A 27 -15.36 -0.95 2.92
CA VAL A 27 -14.16 -0.80 3.74
C VAL A 27 -13.49 -2.16 3.91
N SER A 28 -12.20 -2.24 3.59
CA SER A 28 -11.34 -3.39 3.83
C SER A 28 -10.18 -2.97 4.73
N MET A 29 -10.00 -3.66 5.86
CA MET A 29 -8.92 -3.41 6.81
C MET A 29 -8.08 -4.67 6.97
N HIS A 30 -6.78 -4.50 6.97
CA HIS A 30 -5.82 -5.59 7.03
C HIS A 30 -4.68 -5.22 7.98
N PHE A 31 -4.28 -6.19 8.80
CA PHE A 31 -3.08 -6.13 9.60
C PHE A 31 -2.24 -7.37 9.31
N GLU A 32 -0.94 -7.20 9.14
CA GLU A 32 -0.02 -8.31 8.89
C GLU A 32 1.37 -8.04 9.46
N ILE A 33 2.00 -9.08 10.00
CA ILE A 33 3.42 -9.10 10.33
C ILE A 33 4.10 -10.14 9.43
N THR A 34 5.10 -9.71 8.67
CA THR A 34 5.89 -10.57 7.79
C THR A 34 7.34 -10.61 8.27
N PRO A 35 7.84 -11.76 8.79
CA PRO A 35 9.25 -11.91 9.11
C PRO A 35 10.06 -12.10 7.83
N LEU A 36 11.06 -11.23 7.62
CA LEU A 36 11.96 -11.25 6.47
C LEU A 36 13.32 -11.80 6.90
N HIS A 37 13.46 -13.12 6.94
CA HIS A 37 14.71 -13.80 7.35
C HIS A 37 15.88 -13.59 6.37
N GLU A 38 15.57 -13.32 5.10
CA GLU A 38 16.59 -13.09 4.06
C GLU A 38 16.97 -11.60 3.91
N ALA A 39 16.37 -10.71 4.71
CA ALA A 39 16.65 -9.29 4.65
C ALA A 39 18.07 -8.96 5.14
N ARG A 40 18.78 -8.10 4.40
CA ARG A 40 20.14 -7.69 4.74
C ARG A 40 20.20 -6.71 5.93
N SER A 41 19.26 -5.78 5.99
CA SER A 41 19.11 -4.78 7.05
C SER A 41 17.76 -4.08 6.95
N VAL A 42 17.33 -3.38 8.00
CA VAL A 42 16.10 -2.56 7.97
C VAL A 42 16.24 -1.47 6.90
N LYS A 43 17.40 -0.78 6.82
CA LYS A 43 17.68 0.21 5.76
C LYS A 43 17.51 -0.34 4.35
N ALA A 44 17.99 -1.55 4.07
CA ALA A 44 17.88 -2.13 2.74
C ALA A 44 16.41 -2.37 2.33
N ILE A 45 15.58 -2.82 3.27
CA ILE A 45 14.14 -2.99 3.03
C ILE A 45 13.44 -1.63 2.93
N PHE A 46 13.84 -0.66 3.76
CA PHE A 46 13.32 0.70 3.70
C PHE A 46 13.60 1.35 2.33
N ASP A 47 14.82 1.21 1.79
CA ASP A 47 15.19 1.75 0.48
C ASP A 47 14.43 1.08 -0.67
N ALA A 48 14.21 -0.24 -0.56
CA ALA A 48 13.36 -0.95 -1.49
C ALA A 48 11.90 -0.45 -1.42
N LEU A 49 11.39 -0.18 -0.22
CA LEU A 49 10.05 0.38 -0.01
C LEU A 49 9.93 1.81 -0.59
N GLN A 50 10.95 2.66 -0.40
CA GLN A 50 10.99 3.99 -1.01
C GLN A 50 10.98 3.90 -2.54
N THR A 51 11.74 2.95 -3.10
CA THR A 51 11.76 2.70 -4.55
C THR A 51 10.40 2.22 -5.07
N PHE A 52 9.72 1.36 -4.31
CA PHE A 52 8.35 0.92 -4.62
C PHE A 52 7.37 2.09 -4.61
N VAL A 53 7.37 2.92 -3.55
CA VAL A 53 6.48 4.08 -3.44
C VAL A 53 6.77 5.08 -4.57
N TYR A 54 8.05 5.34 -4.86
CA TYR A 54 8.45 6.22 -5.95
C TYR A 54 7.94 5.76 -7.32
N ASN A 55 7.80 4.45 -7.55
CA ASN A 55 7.32 3.86 -8.82
C ASN A 55 5.94 3.18 -8.67
N ILE A 56 5.09 3.66 -7.75
CA ILE A 56 3.88 2.93 -7.33
C ILE A 56 2.91 2.59 -8.47
N GLU A 57 2.80 3.41 -9.51
CA GLU A 57 1.97 3.14 -10.69
C GLU A 57 2.47 1.95 -11.49
N ILE A 58 3.79 1.81 -11.65
CA ILE A 58 4.40 0.66 -12.33
C ILE A 58 4.23 -0.56 -11.42
N SER A 59 4.58 -0.44 -10.15
CA SER A 59 4.53 -1.58 -9.22
C SER A 59 3.11 -2.13 -9.03
N ILE A 60 2.08 -1.27 -8.95
CA ILE A 60 0.68 -1.71 -8.93
C ILE A 60 0.30 -2.37 -10.26
N SER A 61 0.69 -1.77 -11.39
CA SER A 61 0.36 -2.32 -12.71
C SER A 61 0.96 -3.71 -12.92
N GLU A 62 2.21 -3.92 -12.49
CA GLU A 62 2.90 -5.21 -12.57
C GLU A 62 2.29 -6.25 -11.62
N ALA A 63 1.94 -5.84 -10.40
CA ALA A 63 1.40 -6.75 -9.38
C ALA A 63 -0.04 -7.20 -9.67
N VAL A 64 -0.88 -6.28 -10.16
CA VAL A 64 -2.31 -6.54 -10.38
C VAL A 64 -2.59 -6.94 -11.84
N GLY A 65 -1.83 -6.42 -12.80
CA GLY A 65 -2.02 -6.61 -14.24
C GLY A 65 -3.00 -5.62 -14.89
N ASP A 66 -3.58 -4.70 -14.11
CA ASP A 66 -4.40 -3.59 -14.60
C ASP A 66 -3.54 -2.32 -14.77
N ILE A 67 -3.77 -1.54 -15.82
CA ILE A 67 -2.95 -0.36 -16.10
C ILE A 67 -3.27 0.76 -15.10
N THR A 68 -2.24 1.19 -14.37
CA THR A 68 -2.28 2.35 -13.48
C THR A 68 -1.38 3.46 -14.03
N VAL A 69 -1.91 4.68 -14.09
CA VAL A 69 -1.23 5.87 -14.56
C VAL A 69 -1.13 6.87 -13.41
N ARG A 70 0.05 7.49 -13.25
CA ARG A 70 0.24 8.64 -12.35
C ARG A 70 -0.05 9.94 -13.11
N GLU A 71 -0.96 10.77 -12.59
CA GLU A 71 -1.40 12.01 -13.23
C GLU A 71 -0.58 13.25 -12.78
N ASN A 72 0.34 13.11 -11.81
CA ASN A 72 1.19 14.18 -11.31
C ASN A 72 2.69 13.83 -11.33
N ASP A 73 3.55 14.85 -11.32
CA ASP A 73 5.02 14.73 -11.38
C ASP A 73 5.71 15.29 -10.12
N ASP A 74 5.01 15.26 -8.98
CA ASP A 74 5.50 15.88 -7.73
C ASP A 74 6.47 14.98 -6.95
N ALA A 75 6.41 13.66 -7.18
CA ALA A 75 7.24 12.69 -6.48
C ALA A 75 8.70 12.85 -6.91
N LYS A 76 9.57 13.20 -5.96
CA LYS A 76 11.01 13.31 -6.18
C LYS A 76 11.73 12.10 -5.58
N PRO A 77 12.76 11.56 -6.24
CA PRO A 77 13.65 10.58 -5.62
C PRO A 77 14.18 11.12 -4.28
N ASP A 78 14.28 10.23 -3.29
CA ASP A 78 14.79 10.52 -1.95
C ASP A 78 13.99 11.56 -1.12
N SER A 79 12.85 12.02 -1.62
CA SER A 79 11.96 12.89 -0.84
C SER A 79 11.22 12.05 0.21
N PRO A 80 11.24 12.46 1.49
CA PRO A 80 10.47 11.78 2.54
C PRO A 80 8.97 12.03 2.41
N VAL A 81 8.53 12.86 1.46
CA VAL A 81 7.13 13.15 1.17
C VAL A 81 6.89 13.08 -0.33
N ALA A 82 5.83 12.38 -0.74
CA ALA A 82 5.39 12.31 -2.12
C ALA A 82 3.87 12.26 -2.20
N GLN A 83 3.28 13.00 -3.14
CA GLN A 83 1.88 12.86 -3.49
C GLN A 83 1.77 11.99 -4.74
N HIS A 84 0.85 11.03 -4.71
CA HIS A 84 0.57 10.11 -5.81
C HIS A 84 -0.89 10.20 -6.21
N ARG A 85 -1.12 10.69 -7.43
CA ARG A 85 -2.44 10.73 -8.04
C ARG A 85 -2.54 9.66 -9.09
N LEU A 86 -3.24 8.60 -8.74
CA LEU A 86 -3.28 7.38 -9.51
C LEU A 86 -4.64 7.23 -10.17
N HIS A 87 -4.60 6.80 -11.42
CA HIS A 87 -5.76 6.44 -12.20
C HIS A 87 -5.57 5.02 -12.72
N THR A 88 -6.42 4.10 -12.30
CA THR A 88 -6.35 2.69 -12.69
C THR A 88 -7.57 2.32 -13.52
N LEU A 89 -7.33 1.66 -14.66
CA LEU A 89 -8.39 1.09 -15.50
C LEU A 89 -8.48 -0.42 -15.26
N ILE A 90 -9.49 -0.84 -14.49
CA ILE A 90 -9.70 -2.24 -14.15
C ILE A 90 -10.40 -2.94 -15.31
N GLN A 91 -9.72 -3.94 -15.88
CA GLN A 91 -10.20 -4.81 -16.96
C GLN A 91 -10.82 -4.08 -18.16
N ASN A 92 -10.39 -2.83 -18.41
CA ASN A 92 -10.95 -1.96 -19.44
C ASN A 92 -12.42 -1.58 -19.25
N VAL A 93 -12.97 -1.67 -18.04
CA VAL A 93 -14.39 -1.39 -17.78
C VAL A 93 -14.63 -0.35 -16.70
N VAL A 94 -13.82 -0.34 -15.63
CA VAL A 94 -14.04 0.54 -14.47
C VAL A 94 -12.80 1.41 -14.24
N GLN A 95 -13.01 2.72 -14.16
CA GLN A 95 -11.97 3.67 -13.80
C GLN A 95 -11.98 3.92 -12.29
N ILE A 96 -10.82 3.84 -11.67
CA ILE A 96 -10.60 4.15 -10.27
C ILE A 96 -9.60 5.29 -10.16
N GLU A 97 -9.90 6.27 -9.31
CA GLU A 97 -8.99 7.34 -8.95
C GLU A 97 -8.61 7.25 -7.47
N ALA A 98 -7.33 7.43 -7.18
CA ALA A 98 -6.79 7.54 -5.84
C ALA A 98 -5.85 8.75 -5.76
N ASN A 99 -5.91 9.48 -4.67
CA ASN A 99 -5.01 10.62 -4.41
C ASN A 99 -4.48 10.44 -3.00
N ASN A 100 -3.20 10.08 -2.89
CA ASN A 100 -2.61 9.77 -1.60
C ASN A 100 -1.32 10.57 -1.38
N VAL A 101 -1.05 10.90 -0.13
CA VAL A 101 0.23 11.48 0.31
C VAL A 101 0.96 10.45 1.15
N ALA A 102 2.17 10.11 0.71
CA ALA A 102 3.08 9.22 1.40
C ALA A 102 4.14 10.03 2.16
N PHE A 103 4.44 9.59 3.37
CA PHE A 103 5.48 10.08 4.25
C PHE A 103 6.40 8.92 4.64
N ALA A 104 7.69 9.19 4.71
CA ALA A 104 8.66 8.18 5.08
C ALA A 104 9.74 8.74 6.01
N ALA A 105 10.12 7.93 6.99
CA ALA A 105 11.19 8.25 7.93
C ALA A 105 11.99 6.99 8.24
N TYR A 106 13.31 7.15 8.29
CA TYR A 106 14.22 6.10 8.71
C TYR A 106 15.06 6.63 9.86
N ASP A 107 15.01 5.91 10.99
CA ASP A 107 15.77 6.21 12.19
C ASP A 107 16.90 5.17 12.34
N PRO A 108 18.17 5.56 12.14
CA PRO A 108 19.28 4.66 12.33
C PRO A 108 19.45 4.30 13.82
N ALA A 109 19.91 3.09 14.11
CA ALA A 109 20.25 2.71 15.47
C ALA A 109 21.32 3.65 16.07
N GLY A 110 20.94 4.44 17.08
CA GLY A 110 21.88 5.20 17.92
C GLY A 110 22.72 4.29 18.82
N GLN A 111 23.49 4.87 19.76
CA GLN A 111 24.22 4.08 20.77
C GLN A 111 23.23 3.35 21.69
N GLY A 112 22.93 2.09 21.36
CA GLY A 112 21.98 1.23 22.10
C GLY A 112 20.52 1.31 21.63
N GLY A 113 20.24 1.98 20.51
CA GLY A 113 18.89 2.05 19.92
C GLY A 113 18.59 0.90 18.94
N ARG A 114 17.31 0.72 18.60
CA ARG A 114 16.86 -0.20 17.55
C ARG A 114 16.67 0.56 16.24
N GLU A 115 17.09 -0.02 15.13
CA GLU A 115 16.90 0.55 13.78
C GLU A 115 15.40 0.48 13.41
N LEU A 116 14.84 1.58 12.90
CA LEU A 116 13.41 1.69 12.60
C LEU A 116 13.19 2.35 11.23
N GLY A 117 12.38 1.72 10.38
CA GLY A 117 11.84 2.31 9.17
C GLY A 117 10.33 2.49 9.30
N LEU A 118 9.81 3.65 8.88
CA LEU A 118 8.39 3.95 8.89
C LEU A 118 7.97 4.54 7.54
N SER A 119 6.89 4.01 6.97
CA SER A 119 6.20 4.57 5.80
C SER A 119 4.72 4.69 6.13
N VAL A 120 4.15 5.88 5.96
CA VAL A 120 2.75 6.17 6.20
C VAL A 120 2.17 6.78 4.94
N CYS A 121 0.97 6.39 4.58
CA CYS A 121 0.25 6.93 3.45
C CYS A 121 -1.19 7.20 3.87
N ASP A 122 -1.76 8.31 3.43
CA ASP A 122 -3.18 8.61 3.63
C ASP A 122 -3.77 9.32 2.42
N ALA A 123 -5.09 9.24 2.28
CA ALA A 123 -5.81 9.83 1.17
C ALA A 123 -6.01 11.35 1.36
N VAL A 124 -5.92 12.11 0.27
CA VAL A 124 -6.30 13.53 0.23
C VAL A 124 -7.81 13.64 0.24
N ASP A 125 -8.42 14.28 1.25
CA ASP A 125 -9.88 14.32 1.31
C ASP A 125 -10.50 15.28 0.27
N GLU A 126 -9.88 16.45 0.11
CA GLU A 126 -10.30 17.53 -0.79
C GLU A 126 -9.08 18.07 -1.55
N ASP A 127 -9.21 18.21 -2.87
CA ASP A 127 -8.18 18.75 -3.77
C ASP A 127 -8.84 19.81 -4.67
N ASP A 128 -8.72 21.08 -4.30
CA ASP A 128 -9.33 22.20 -5.03
C ASP A 128 -8.69 22.41 -6.41
N LEU A 129 -7.40 22.12 -6.53
CA LEU A 129 -6.66 22.32 -7.77
C LEU A 129 -7.05 21.26 -8.80
N PHE A 130 -7.36 20.05 -8.34
CA PHE A 130 -7.87 19.00 -9.18
C PHE A 130 -8.89 18.11 -8.44
N PRO A 131 -10.16 18.49 -8.48
CA PRO A 131 -11.22 17.77 -7.80
C PRO A 131 -11.40 16.34 -8.33
N TYR A 132 -11.84 15.45 -7.43
CA TYR A 132 -12.26 14.09 -7.79
C TYR A 132 -13.36 14.08 -8.84
N ARG A 133 -13.24 13.19 -9.83
CA ARG A 133 -14.19 13.00 -10.94
C ARG A 133 -15.19 11.91 -10.63
N LEU A 134 -15.98 12.10 -9.58
CA LEU A 134 -16.87 11.08 -9.00
C LEU A 134 -17.97 10.54 -9.93
N LEU A 135 -18.25 11.22 -11.05
CA LEU A 135 -19.20 10.76 -12.08
C LEU A 135 -18.55 9.87 -13.15
N GLU A 136 -17.24 9.99 -13.32
CA GLU A 136 -16.46 9.26 -14.34
C GLU A 136 -15.64 8.13 -13.73
N ARG A 137 -15.22 8.30 -12.47
CA ARG A 137 -14.28 7.44 -11.77
C ARG A 137 -14.76 7.14 -10.36
N MET A 138 -14.48 5.93 -9.91
CA MET A 138 -14.70 5.56 -8.52
C MET A 138 -13.53 6.05 -7.67
N ARG A 139 -13.84 6.76 -6.58
CA ARG A 139 -12.82 7.21 -5.63
C ARG A 139 -12.41 6.07 -4.70
N GLN A 140 -11.10 5.89 -4.59
CA GLN A 140 -10.43 4.95 -3.71
C GLN A 140 -9.53 5.71 -2.73
N ASP A 141 -9.81 5.55 -1.44
CA ASP A 141 -9.02 6.14 -0.36
C ASP A 141 -8.23 5.03 0.33
N MET A 142 -6.92 5.20 0.45
CA MET A 142 -6.05 4.25 1.15
C MET A 142 -5.33 4.94 2.30
N THR A 143 -5.46 4.37 3.49
CA THR A 143 -4.56 4.66 4.60
C THR A 143 -3.68 3.45 4.82
N MET A 144 -2.36 3.63 4.89
CA MET A 144 -1.41 2.54 5.08
C MET A 144 -0.29 2.96 6.04
N ILE A 145 0.11 2.05 6.92
CA ILE A 145 1.23 2.20 7.84
C ILE A 145 2.10 0.97 7.68
N ILE A 146 3.38 1.17 7.39
CA ILE A 146 4.40 0.11 7.34
C ILE A 146 5.51 0.47 8.31
N GLN A 147 5.78 -0.43 9.25
CA GLN A 147 6.89 -0.35 10.18
C GLN A 147 7.88 -1.48 9.89
N LEU A 148 9.16 -1.15 9.89
CA LEU A 148 10.28 -2.06 9.69
C LEU A 148 11.20 -2.00 10.92
N GLU A 149 11.48 -3.13 11.53
CA GLU A 149 12.37 -3.19 12.69
C GLU A 149 13.18 -4.50 12.74
N SER A 150 14.36 -4.48 13.34
CA SER A 150 15.22 -5.65 13.51
C SER A 150 14.74 -6.52 14.66
N SER A 151 14.41 -7.79 14.44
CA SER A 151 13.93 -8.72 15.47
C SER A 151 14.78 -9.99 15.51
N GLU A 152 14.62 -10.81 16.54
CA GLU A 152 15.24 -12.13 16.66
C GLU A 152 14.16 -13.20 16.82
N ASP A 153 14.38 -14.39 16.27
CA ASP A 153 13.49 -15.54 16.46
C ASP A 153 13.79 -16.29 17.78
N GLU A 154 13.06 -17.36 18.06
CA GLU A 154 13.25 -18.16 19.29
C GLU A 154 14.65 -18.77 19.41
N SER A 155 15.39 -18.89 18.30
CA SER A 155 16.76 -19.41 18.24
C SER A 155 17.81 -18.30 18.35
N GLY A 156 17.41 -17.03 18.44
CA GLY A 156 18.28 -15.86 18.42
C GLY A 156 18.80 -15.48 17.03
N MET A 157 18.21 -16.02 15.95
CA MET A 157 18.57 -15.64 14.59
C MET A 157 17.91 -14.31 14.21
N PRO A 158 18.66 -13.31 13.71
CA PRO A 158 18.10 -12.01 13.39
C PRO A 158 17.27 -12.04 12.10
N PHE A 159 16.21 -11.24 12.05
CA PHE A 159 15.38 -11.00 10.88
C PHE A 159 14.82 -9.57 10.89
N VAL A 160 14.27 -9.10 9.76
CA VAL A 160 13.53 -7.82 9.71
C VAL A 160 12.04 -8.11 9.83
N ALA A 161 11.37 -7.56 10.83
CA ALA A 161 9.91 -7.62 10.94
C ALA A 161 9.29 -6.48 10.13
N LEU A 162 8.52 -6.82 9.09
CA LEU A 162 7.66 -5.88 8.39
C LEU A 162 6.25 -5.97 8.98
N THR A 163 5.85 -4.95 9.71
CA THR A 163 4.47 -4.82 10.22
C THR A 163 3.74 -3.85 9.33
N ARG A 164 2.62 -4.28 8.73
CA ARG A 164 1.78 -3.42 7.91
C ARG A 164 0.34 -3.42 8.40
N TRP A 165 -0.24 -2.24 8.45
CA TRP A 165 -1.67 -2.01 8.60
C TRP A 165 -2.16 -1.21 7.42
N TRP A 166 -3.30 -1.56 6.85
CA TRP A 166 -3.95 -0.73 5.85
C TRP A 166 -5.46 -0.77 5.93
N CYS A 167 -6.07 0.35 5.54
CA CYS A 167 -7.50 0.56 5.43
C CYS A 167 -7.79 1.13 4.04
N LEU A 168 -8.45 0.32 3.23
CA LEU A 168 -8.94 0.67 1.92
C LEU A 168 -10.41 1.03 2.02
N ARG A 169 -10.79 2.19 1.51
CA ARG A 169 -12.18 2.63 1.39
C ARG A 169 -12.51 2.92 -0.06
N ILE A 170 -13.49 2.20 -0.59
CA ILE A 170 -14.07 2.48 -1.91
C ILE A 170 -15.32 3.31 -1.66
N ARG A 171 -15.29 4.55 -2.16
CA ARG A 171 -16.40 5.48 -1.98
C ARG A 171 -17.62 4.99 -2.72
N LYS A 172 -18.78 5.07 -2.09
CA LYS A 172 -20.05 4.77 -2.76
C LYS A 172 -20.18 5.64 -4.02
N SER A 173 -20.42 5.01 -5.16
CA SER A 173 -20.58 5.68 -6.45
C SER A 173 -21.86 5.19 -7.16
N GLY A 174 -22.37 6.02 -8.07
CA GLY A 174 -23.43 5.64 -9.01
C GLY A 174 -22.92 4.88 -10.24
N ILE A 175 -21.60 4.71 -10.39
CA ILE A 175 -20.97 3.98 -11.49
C ILE A 175 -21.31 2.49 -11.37
N TYR A 176 -21.81 1.91 -12.46
CA TYR A 176 -22.05 0.48 -12.53
C TYR A 176 -20.72 -0.29 -12.58
N VAL A 177 -20.52 -1.15 -11.59
CA VAL A 177 -19.37 -2.06 -11.52
C VAL A 177 -19.85 -3.47 -11.86
N PRO A 178 -19.36 -4.08 -12.95
CA PRO A 178 -19.67 -5.46 -13.24
C PRO A 178 -19.20 -6.39 -12.10
N PRO A 179 -19.95 -7.45 -11.75
CA PRO A 179 -19.60 -8.33 -10.62
C PRO A 179 -18.16 -8.89 -10.67
N PHE A 180 -17.66 -9.20 -11.87
CA PHE A 180 -16.32 -9.74 -12.07
C PHE A 180 -15.20 -8.72 -11.74
N ALA A 181 -15.50 -7.41 -11.80
CA ALA A 181 -14.54 -6.36 -11.47
C ALA A 181 -14.52 -6.05 -9.96
N VAL A 182 -15.62 -6.30 -9.25
CA VAL A 182 -15.77 -6.04 -7.80
C VAL A 182 -14.70 -6.78 -7.00
N GLU A 183 -14.42 -8.04 -7.34
CA GLU A 183 -13.44 -8.87 -6.60
C GLU A 183 -11.99 -8.36 -6.73
N ARG A 184 -11.67 -7.58 -7.76
CA ARG A 184 -10.34 -6.99 -7.96
C ARG A 184 -10.16 -5.65 -7.25
N ILE A 185 -11.27 -5.03 -6.86
CA ILE A 185 -11.29 -3.71 -6.22
C ILE A 185 -11.08 -3.80 -4.69
N ILE A 186 -11.38 -4.96 -4.07
CA ILE A 186 -11.53 -5.14 -2.61
C ILE A 186 -10.61 -6.24 -2.08
#